data_AF-A0A2M8MXC0-F1
#
_entry.id   AF-A0A2M8MXC0-F1
#
_cell.length_a   1.000
_cell.length_b   1.000
_cell.length_c   1.000
_cell.angle_alpha   90.00
_cell.angle_beta   90.00
_cell.angle_gamma   90.00
#
_symmetry.space_group_name_H-M   'P 1'
#
loop_
_entity.id
_entity.type
_entity.pdbx_description
1 polymer ?
#
loop_
_entity_poly.entity_id
_entity_poly.type
_entity_poly.pdbx_seq_one_letter_code
_entity_poly.pdbx_strand_id
1 'polypeptide(L)' 'MPFHGPKAGPRVLKKFIDPNHPFFANALVRWLSAALPVLWAGFEFINGSPGWGLAFAALGALAFWVLIVRGPDKPADRQD' A
#
# COMPACT_ATOMS: atom_id res chain seq x y z
N MET A 1 -37.01 17.83 26.63
CA MET A 1 -36.43 16.46 26.64
C MET A 1 -35.26 16.44 25.65
N PRO A 2 -34.00 16.23 26.07
CA PRO A 2 -32.88 16.20 25.15
C PRO A 2 -32.75 14.82 24.50
N PHE A 3 -32.94 14.76 23.18
CA PHE A 3 -32.68 13.57 22.37
C PHE A 3 -31.17 13.34 22.26
N HIS A 4 -30.70 12.21 22.80
CA HIS A 4 -29.33 11.73 22.58
C HIS A 4 -29.32 10.81 21.36
N GLY A 5 -28.91 11.33 20.21
CA GLY A 5 -28.67 10.53 19.01
C GLY A 5 -27.48 9.58 19.18
N PRO A 6 -27.47 8.43 18.49
CA PRO A 6 -26.38 7.46 18.57
C PRO A 6 -25.06 8.08 18.11
N LYS A 7 -24.03 7.96 18.96
CA LYS A 7 -22.66 8.39 18.67
C LYS A 7 -22.12 7.49 17.55
N ALA A 8 -21.99 8.01 16.34
CA ALA A 8 -21.33 7.31 15.25
C ALA A 8 -19.85 7.12 15.62
N GLY A 9 -19.47 5.90 16.02
CA GLY A 9 -18.07 5.54 16.23
C GLY A 9 -17.29 5.58 14.91
N PRO A 10 -15.99 5.90 14.94
CA PRO A 10 -15.17 5.94 13.73
C PRO A 10 -15.16 4.56 13.05
N ARG A 11 -15.71 4.48 11.84
CA ARG A 11 -15.55 3.30 10.98
C ARG A 11 -14.10 3.29 10.48
N VAL A 12 -13.29 2.39 11.03
CA VAL A 12 -11.98 2.08 10.48
C VAL A 12 -12.19 1.46 9.10
N LEU A 13 -11.99 2.26 8.05
CA LEU A 13 -12.00 1.80 6.67
C LEU A 13 -10.85 0.80 6.51
N LYS A 14 -11.13 -0.44 6.09
CA LYS A 14 -10.08 -1.42 5.76
C LYS A 14 -9.21 -0.84 4.64
N LYS A 15 -7.95 -0.52 4.93
CA LYS A 15 -6.96 -0.14 3.92
C LYS A 15 -6.62 -1.37 3.09
N PHE A 16 -6.73 -1.27 1.77
CA PHE A 16 -6.40 -2.34 0.82
C PHE A 16 -4.92 -2.74 0.85
N ILE A 17 -4.03 -1.79 1.14
CA ILE A 17 -2.61 -2.03 1.40
C ILE A 17 -2.28 -1.43 2.76
N ASP A 18 -1.98 -2.29 3.73
CA ASP A 18 -1.51 -1.90 5.06
C ASP A 18 -0.02 -2.21 5.19
N PRO A 19 0.86 -1.18 5.25
CA PRO A 19 2.29 -1.36 5.44
C PRO A 19 2.65 -2.02 6.78
N ASN A 20 1.74 -2.03 7.76
CA ASN A 20 1.94 -2.59 9.09
C ASN A 20 1.55 -4.09 9.18
N HIS A 21 1.06 -4.68 8.09
CA HIS A 21 0.74 -6.11 8.07
C HIS A 21 2.01 -6.96 8.30
N PRO A 22 1.97 -8.07 9.08
CA PRO A 22 3.14 -8.90 9.37
C PRO A 22 3.86 -9.42 8.12
N PHE A 23 3.15 -9.55 7.00
CA PHE A 23 3.73 -9.86 5.68
C PHE A 23 4.78 -8.81 5.22
N PHE A 24 4.54 -7.53 5.50
CA PHE A 24 5.44 -6.43 5.13
C PHE A 24 6.44 -6.07 6.23
N ALA A 25 6.50 -6.85 7.33
CA ALA A 25 7.50 -6.66 8.39
C ALA A 25 8.93 -6.87 7.85
N ASN A 26 9.10 -7.76 6.86
CA ASN A 26 10.36 -7.91 6.16
C ASN A 26 10.47 -6.87 5.03
N ALA A 27 11.48 -6.01 5.12
CA ALA A 27 11.76 -4.99 4.12
C ALA A 27 11.95 -5.56 2.70
N LEU A 28 12.52 -6.77 2.56
CA LEU A 28 12.66 -7.43 1.26
C LEU A 28 11.32 -7.72 0.60
N VAL A 29 10.32 -8.15 1.37
CA VAL A 29 8.98 -8.47 0.85
C VAL A 29 8.32 -7.21 0.30
N ARG A 30 8.55 -6.05 0.93
CA ARG A 30 8.08 -4.75 0.44
C ARG A 30 8.72 -4.37 -0.88
N TRP A 31 10.04 -4.53 -0.98
CA TRP A 31 10.78 -4.30 -2.22
C TRP A 31 10.31 -5.22 -3.34
N LEU A 32 10.16 -6.52 -3.07
CA LEU A 32 9.66 -7.48 -4.05
C LEU A 32 8.24 -7.14 -4.51
N SER A 33 7.35 -6.77 -3.58
CA SER A 33 5.97 -6.41 -3.89
C SER A 33 5.86 -5.17 -4.78
N ALA A 34 6.81 -4.24 -4.68
CA ALA A 34 6.89 -3.05 -5.53
C ALA A 34 7.66 -3.30 -6.85
N ALA A 35 8.73 -4.09 -6.81
CA ALA A 35 9.62 -4.30 -7.94
C ALA A 35 9.06 -5.28 -8.98
N LEU A 36 8.33 -6.32 -8.56
CA LEU A 36 7.73 -7.31 -9.47
C LEU A 36 6.80 -6.66 -10.50
N PRO A 37 5.82 -5.82 -10.11
CA PRO A 37 4.96 -5.13 -11.08
C PRO A 37 5.71 -4.19 -12.00
N VAL A 38 6.74 -3.49 -11.50
CA VAL A 38 7.55 -2.55 -12.30
C VAL A 38 8.39 -3.29 -13.35
N LEU A 39 9.01 -4.41 -12.97
CA LEU A 39 9.74 -5.26 -13.91
C LEU A 39 8.79 -5.84 -14.97
N TRP A 40 7.60 -6.29 -14.56
CA TRP A 40 6.59 -6.80 -15.47
C TRP A 40 6.10 -5.73 -16.45
N ALA A 41 5.91 -4.50 -15.98
CA ALA A 41 5.57 -3.37 -16.85
C ALA A 41 6.59 -3.20 -17.98
N GLY A 42 7.89 -3.24 -17.66
CA GLY A 42 8.96 -3.19 -18.66
C GLY A 42 8.86 -4.33 -19.68
N PHE A 43 8.56 -5.54 -19.23
CA PHE A 43 8.35 -6.69 -20.11
C PHE A 43 7.15 -6.51 -21.06
N GLU A 44 6.03 -5.97 -20.56
CA GLU A 44 4.86 -5.66 -21.39
C GLU A 44 5.14 -4.57 -22.44
N PHE A 45 5.94 -3.55 -22.09
CA PHE A 45 6.39 -2.54 -23.06
C PHE A 45 7.23 -3.15 -24.18
N ILE A 46 8.08 -4.13 -23.86
CA ILE A 46 8.90 -4.84 -24.86
C ILE A 46 8.04 -5.75 -25.75
N ASN A 47 7.00 -6.38 -25.20
CA ASN A 47 6.09 -7.25 -25.95
C ASN A 47 5.00 -6.52 -26.76
N GLY A 48 4.99 -5.18 -26.74
CA GLY A 48 4.05 -4.39 -27.54
C GLY A 48 2.66 -4.21 -26.90
N SER A 49 2.54 -4.39 -25.58
CA SER A 49 1.31 -4.19 -24.80
C SER A 49 1.40 -2.92 -23.91
N PRO A 50 1.52 -1.72 -24.47
CA PRO A 50 1.79 -0.50 -23.69
C PRO A 50 0.66 -0.14 -22.71
N GLY A 51 -0.61 -0.49 -23.01
CA GLY A 51 -1.72 -0.26 -22.08
C GLY A 51 -1.58 -1.06 -20.79
N TRP A 52 -1.25 -2.36 -20.90
CA TRP A 52 -0.98 -3.23 -19.76
C TRP A 52 0.32 -2.84 -19.06
N GLY A 53 1.37 -2.50 -19.81
CA GLY A 53 2.61 -1.97 -19.26
C GLY A 53 2.39 -0.74 -18.39
N LEU A 54 1.58 0.22 -18.85
CA LEU A 54 1.26 1.41 -18.07
C LEU A 54 0.44 1.09 -16.81
N ALA A 55 -0.51 0.17 -16.88
CA ALA A 55 -1.29 -0.27 -15.72
C ALA A 55 -0.40 -0.90 -14.65
N PHE A 56 0.49 -1.83 -15.03
CA PHE A 56 1.45 -2.44 -14.10
C PHE A 56 2.47 -1.44 -13.57
N ALA A 57 2.91 -0.47 -14.39
CA ALA A 57 3.78 0.60 -13.95
C ALA A 57 3.10 1.47 -12.89
N ALA A 58 1.84 1.84 -13.09
CA ALA A 58 1.07 2.63 -12.13
C ALA A 58 0.88 1.85 -10.82
N LEU A 59 0.49 0.57 -10.90
CA LEU A 59 0.33 -0.29 -9.72
C LEU A 59 1.64 -0.48 -8.96
N GLY A 60 2.75 -0.71 -9.66
CA GLY A 60 4.08 -0.83 -9.08
C GLY A 60 4.54 0.45 -8.39
N ALA A 61 4.33 1.60 -9.03
CA ALA A 61 4.64 2.91 -8.44
C ALA A 61 3.81 3.20 -7.19
N LEU A 62 2.52 2.82 -7.18
CA LEU A 62 1.64 2.97 -6.02
C LEU A 62 2.07 2.05 -4.87
N ALA A 63 2.40 0.79 -5.16
CA ALA A 63 2.93 -0.15 -4.19
C ALA A 63 4.27 0.34 -3.61
N PHE A 64 5.16 0.85 -4.46
CA PHE A 64 6.43 1.47 -4.03
C PHE A 64 6.20 2.65 -3.09
N TRP A 65 5.30 3.57 -3.47
CA TRP A 65 4.98 4.73 -2.63
C TRP A 65 4.44 4.32 -1.26
N VAL A 66 3.49 3.38 -1.21
CA VAL A 66 2.83 2.99 0.04
C VAL A 66 3.74 2.14 0.93
N LEU A 67 4.47 1.18 0.37
CA LEU A 67 5.25 0.22 1.15
C LEU A 67 6.65 0.73 1.51
N ILE A 68 7.24 1.58 0.66
CA ILE A 68 8.65 2.01 0.79
C ILE A 68 8.75 3.47 1.17
N VAL A 69 8.07 4.37 0.45
CA VAL A 69 8.16 5.83 0.73
C VAL A 69 7.42 6.20 2.01
N ARG A 70 6.17 5.77 2.15
CA ARG A 70 5.39 5.97 3.39
C ARG A 70 5.91 5.09 4.52
N GLY A 71 6.19 3.81 4.22
CA GLY A 71 6.68 2.86 5.21
C GLY A 71 5.64 2.54 6.31
N PRO A 72 6.05 1.75 7.33
CA PRO A 72 5.21 1.44 8.48
C PRO A 72 5.17 2.65 9.42
N ASP A 73 4.08 2.81 10.14
CA ASP A 73 4.03 3.85 11.15
C ASP A 73 5.05 3.50 12.25
N LYS A 74 5.78 4.50 12.75
CA LYS A 74 6.68 4.27 13.89
C LYS A 74 5.84 3.75 15.06
N PRO A 75 6.29 2.72 15.80
CA PRO A 75 5.60 2.32 17.01
C PRO A 75 5.45 3.57 17.88
N ALA A 76 4.22 3.85 18.31
CA ALA A 76 3.95 4.95 19.23
C ALA A 76 4.96 4.83 20.35
N ASP A 77 5.80 5.85 20.46
CA ASP A 77 6.79 5.95 21.50
C ASP A 77 6.10 5.71 22.83
N ARG A 78 6.76 4.87 23.63
CA ARG A 78 6.46 4.61 25.01
C ARG A 78 6.13 5.97 25.68
N GLN A 79 4.89 6.14 26.11
CA GLN A 79 4.52 7.19 27.05
C GLN A 79 4.98 6.70 28.43
N ASP A 80 6.30 6.71 28.69
CA ASP A 80 6.89 6.51 30.03
C ASP A 80 7.20 7.84 30.71
#